data_AF-A0A8X7BHK0-F1
#
_entry.id   AF-A0A8X7BHK0-F1
#
_cell.length_a   1.000
_cell.length_b   1.000
_cell.length_c   1.000
_cell.angle_alpha   90.00
_cell.angle_beta   90.00
_cell.angle_gamma   90.00
#
_symmetry.space_group_name_H-M   'P 1'
#
loop_
_entity.id
_entity.type
_entity.pdbx_description
1 polymer ?
#
loop_
_entity_poly.entity_id
_entity_poly.type
_entity_poly.pdbx_seq_one_letter_code
_entity_poly.pdbx_strand_id
1 'polypeptide(L)'
;MTIHKSQGGTYDAIVYEYDRKHPRELVYVALSRVTKIEGLFMVTKENTEDSWKFWIGRSGIPLNASESDKHLKRSTSHREDLTLELKRLKNNTLQTVTQTFLEFISNKKGLSIYFHSIAKVYMHM
;
A
#
# COMPACT_ATOMS: atom_id res chain seq x y z
N MET A 1 24.98 5.97 1.39
CA MET A 1 23.87 6.97 1.38
C MET A 1 22.92 6.65 2.52
N THR A 2 22.43 7.64 3.28
CA THR A 2 21.46 7.38 4.36
C THR A 2 20.02 7.35 3.82
N ILE A 3 19.13 6.65 4.52
CA ILE A 3 17.71 6.54 4.13
C ILE A 3 17.07 7.93 4.00
N HIS A 4 17.31 8.82 4.96
CA HIS A 4 16.83 10.20 4.94
C HIS A 4 17.30 11.00 3.72
N LYS A 5 18.54 10.78 3.25
CA LYS A 5 19.08 11.47 2.06
C LYS A 5 18.62 10.82 0.75
N SER A 6 18.14 9.58 0.80
CA SER A 6 17.58 8.88 -0.36
C SER A 6 16.11 9.22 -0.62
N GLN A 7 15.42 9.91 0.31
CA GLN A 7 14.00 10.22 0.22
C GLN A 7 13.69 11.07 -1.04
N GLY A 8 12.72 10.62 -1.83
CA GLY A 8 12.34 11.27 -3.10
C GLY A 8 13.20 10.83 -4.30
N GLY A 9 14.32 10.14 -4.06
CA GLY A 9 15.10 9.52 -5.11
C GLY A 9 14.55 8.16 -5.54
N THR A 10 15.01 7.71 -6.70
CA THR A 10 14.70 6.41 -7.30
C THR A 10 16.00 5.82 -7.84
N TYR A 11 16.26 4.54 -7.58
CA TYR A 11 17.51 3.88 -7.96
C TYR A 11 17.22 2.55 -8.64
N ASP A 12 18.12 2.16 -9.55
CA ASP A 12 18.04 0.88 -10.26
C ASP A 12 18.40 -0.30 -9.35
N ALA A 13 19.33 -0.11 -8.42
CA ALA A 13 19.74 -1.11 -7.44
C ALA A 13 20.05 -0.50 -6.07
N ILE A 14 19.71 -1.21 -5.00
CA ILE A 14 19.90 -0.80 -3.62
C ILE A 14 20.30 -2.00 -2.77
N VAL A 15 21.34 -1.80 -1.95
CA VAL A 15 21.69 -2.71 -0.86
C VAL A 15 21.19 -2.11 0.44
N TYR A 16 20.30 -2.82 1.13
CA TYR A 16 19.74 -2.40 2.41
C TYR A 16 20.23 -3.31 3.54
N GLU A 17 20.92 -2.70 4.51
CA GLU A 17 21.31 -3.38 5.75
C GLU A 17 20.13 -3.37 6.73
N TYR A 18 19.58 -4.55 6.99
CA TYR A 18 18.45 -4.75 7.89
C TYR A 18 18.92 -4.88 9.34
N ASP A 19 18.36 -4.02 10.22
CA ASP A 19 18.39 -4.16 11.67
C ASP A 19 16.95 -4.19 12.20
N ARG A 20 16.67 -5.09 13.14
CA ARG A 20 15.39 -5.18 13.87
C ARG A 20 15.03 -3.88 14.61
N LYS A 21 16.04 -3.08 14.98
CA LYS A 21 15.84 -1.79 15.66
C LYS A 21 15.38 -0.68 14.72
N HIS A 22 15.46 -0.86 13.40
CA HIS A 22 15.00 0.16 12.46
C HIS A 22 13.48 0.33 12.53
N PRO A 23 12.97 1.57 12.67
CA PRO A 23 11.55 1.84 12.63
C PRO A 23 10.98 1.47 11.26
N ARG A 24 9.74 1.00 11.26
CA ARG A 24 9.08 0.43 10.07
C ARG A 24 8.98 1.43 8.93
N GLU A 25 8.79 2.70 9.26
CA GLU A 25 8.71 3.81 8.32
C GLU A 25 10.03 3.98 7.56
N LEU A 26 11.17 3.81 8.23
CA LEU A 26 12.48 3.88 7.56
C LEU A 26 12.73 2.69 6.66
N VAL A 27 12.32 1.49 7.08
CA VAL A 27 12.37 0.29 6.22
C VAL A 27 11.53 0.52 4.96
N TYR A 28 10.32 1.05 5.11
CA TYR A 28 9.43 1.35 3.98
C TYR A 28 10.05 2.39 3.02
N VAL A 29 10.61 3.48 3.55
CA VAL A 29 11.28 4.48 2.73
C VAL A 29 12.45 3.87 1.98
N ALA A 30 13.30 3.08 2.63
CA ALA A 30 14.46 2.46 2.01
C ALA A 30 14.10 1.48 0.89
N LEU A 31 13.13 0.60 1.13
CA LEU A 31 12.69 -0.41 0.15
C LEU A 31 11.89 0.19 -1.00
N SER A 32 11.17 1.29 -0.78
CA SER A 32 10.40 1.99 -1.84
C SER A 32 11.26 2.79 -2.82
N ARG A 33 12.58 2.86 -2.61
CA ARG A 33 13.49 3.59 -3.49
C ARG A 33 13.87 2.82 -4.77
N VAL A 34 13.71 1.49 -4.79
CA VAL A 34 14.08 0.64 -5.93
C VAL A 34 12.91 0.48 -6.91
N THR A 35 13.20 0.54 -8.21
CA THR A 35 12.17 0.40 -9.26
C THR A 35 11.83 -1.05 -9.59
N LYS A 36 12.84 -1.93 -9.53
CA LYS A 36 12.73 -3.35 -9.88
C LYS A 36 13.18 -4.20 -8.69
N ILE A 37 12.45 -5.27 -8.41
CA ILE A 37 12.79 -6.18 -7.31
C ILE A 37 14.17 -6.84 -7.50
N GLU A 38 14.58 -7.05 -8.75
CA GLU A 38 15.89 -7.60 -9.12
C GLU A 38 17.06 -6.72 -8.65
N GLY A 39 16.82 -5.42 -8.46
CA GLY A 39 17.79 -4.48 -7.93
C GLY A 39 17.82 -4.41 -6.40
N LEU A 40 16.96 -5.15 -5.69
CA LEU A 40 16.89 -5.11 -4.23
C LEU A 40 17.74 -6.20 -3.61
N PHE A 41 18.75 -5.78 -2.85
CA PHE A 41 19.59 -6.68 -2.06
C PHE A 41 19.42 -6.35 -0.58
N MET A 42 19.06 -7.36 0.23
CA MET A 42 18.94 -7.22 1.67
C MET A 42 20.06 -7.99 2.35
N VAL A 43 20.77 -7.33 3.25
CA VAL A 43 21.87 -7.91 4.03
C VAL A 43 21.64 -7.66 5.51
N THR A 44 22.20 -8.52 6.36
CA THR A 44 22.28 -8.31 7.80
C THR A 44 23.71 -7.99 8.18
N LYS A 45 23.91 -7.31 9.31
CA LYS A 45 25.25 -6.90 9.77
C LYS A 45 26.25 -8.06 9.87
N GLU A 46 25.79 -9.22 10.31
CA GLU A 46 26.63 -10.41 10.48
C GLU A 46 26.76 -11.24 9.20
N ASN A 47 25.83 -11.08 8.26
CA ASN A 47 25.79 -11.77 6.96
C ASN A 47 26.05 -13.29 7.03
N THR A 48 25.59 -13.93 8.10
CA THR A 48 25.61 -15.38 8.31
C THR A 48 24.23 -15.96 8.01
N GLU A 49 24.15 -17.23 7.60
CA GLU A 49 22.87 -17.89 7.25
C GLU A 49 21.84 -17.83 8.39
N ASP A 50 22.30 -17.95 9.65
CA ASP A 50 21.44 -17.84 10.84
C ASP A 50 20.89 -16.44 11.10
N SER A 51 21.55 -15.42 10.55
CA SER A 51 21.22 -14.01 10.72
C SER A 51 20.21 -13.50 9.68
N TRP A 52 19.90 -14.27 8.63
CA TRP A 52 18.92 -13.92 7.58
C TRP A 52 17.46 -14.09 8.04
N LYS A 53 17.17 -13.66 9.28
CA LYS A 53 15.84 -13.67 9.87
C LYS A 53 15.27 -12.25 9.83
N PHE A 54 14.40 -12.00 8.86
CA PHE A 54 13.73 -10.71 8.69
C PHE A 54 12.41 -10.67 9.46
N TRP A 55 12.31 -9.78 10.45
CA TRP A 55 11.12 -9.64 11.28
C TRP A 55 10.19 -8.59 10.68
N ILE A 56 9.23 -9.04 9.86
CA ILE A 56 8.20 -8.17 9.28
C ILE A 56 6.85 -8.52 9.95
N GLY A 57 6.57 -7.82 11.05
CA GLY A 57 5.22 -7.61 11.57
C GLY A 57 4.32 -8.83 11.80
N ARG A 58 4.51 -9.52 12.92
CA ARG A 58 3.41 -9.91 13.85
C ARG A 58 3.93 -9.92 15.28
N SER A 59 4.15 -8.76 15.89
CA SER A 59 4.12 -8.71 17.37
C SER A 59 2.66 -8.70 17.82
N GLY A 60 2.03 -9.86 17.68
CA GLY A 60 0.69 -10.13 18.15
C GLY A 60 0.73 -11.40 18.97
N ILE A 61 0.66 -11.22 20.28
CA ILE A 61 0.50 -12.22 21.34
C ILE A 61 1.84 -12.68 21.95
N PRO A 62 2.23 -12.14 23.12
CA PRO A 62 3.13 -12.85 24.02
C PRO A 62 2.45 -14.18 24.40
N LEU A 63 3.18 -15.30 24.31
CA LEU A 63 2.67 -16.64 24.58
C LEU A 63 2.10 -16.84 26.00
N ASN A 64 2.24 -15.86 26.90
CA ASN A 64 1.75 -15.89 28.30
C ASN A 64 1.07 -14.58 28.74
N ALA A 65 0.40 -13.84 27.85
CA ALA A 65 -0.31 -12.62 28.25
C ALA A 65 -1.73 -12.94 28.73
N SER A 66 -2.01 -12.60 30.00
CA SER A 66 -3.35 -12.54 30.60
C SER A 66 -4.33 -11.82 29.66
N GLU A 67 -5.56 -12.34 29.52
CA GLU A 67 -6.61 -11.76 28.67
C GLU A 67 -6.89 -10.28 28.98
N SER A 68 -6.65 -9.84 30.22
CA SER A 68 -6.82 -8.46 30.66
C SER A 68 -5.81 -7.47 30.06
N ASP A 69 -4.62 -7.93 29.65
CA ASP A 69 -3.53 -7.05 29.19
C ASP A 69 -3.53 -6.83 27.68
N LYS A 70 -4.41 -7.53 26.95
CA LYS A 70 -4.51 -7.47 25.47
C LYS A 70 -5.06 -6.13 24.96
N HIS A 71 -5.62 -5.29 25.84
CA HIS A 71 -6.37 -4.11 25.43
C HIS A 71 -5.65 -2.76 25.58
N LEU A 72 -4.46 -2.70 26.22
CA LEU A 72 -3.92 -1.39 26.64
C LEU A 72 -2.61 -0.91 25.98
N LYS A 73 -1.87 -1.72 25.21
CA LYS A 73 -0.57 -1.23 24.65
C LYS A 73 -0.29 -1.69 23.23
N ARG A 74 -1.26 -1.54 22.33
CA ARG A 74 -1.07 -1.76 20.89
C ARG A 74 -1.23 -0.47 20.12
N SER A 75 -0.19 0.38 20.08
CA SER A 75 0.04 1.39 19.02
C SER A 75 -1.24 1.84 18.29
N THR A 76 -2.21 2.37 19.04
CA THR A 76 -3.61 2.47 18.60
C THR A 76 -3.80 3.65 17.66
N SER A 77 -2.99 4.70 17.83
CA SER A 77 -3.11 5.96 17.07
C SER A 77 -3.20 5.72 15.56
N HIS A 78 -2.26 4.99 14.96
CA HIS A 78 -2.21 4.85 13.50
C HIS A 78 -3.21 3.84 12.90
N ARG A 79 -3.67 2.86 13.67
CA ARG A 79 -4.71 1.92 13.20
C ARG A 79 -6.10 2.54 13.27
N GLU A 80 -6.34 3.34 14.31
CA GLU A 80 -7.53 4.15 14.44
C GLU A 80 -7.59 5.16 13.28
N ASP A 81 -6.47 5.83 12.96
CA ASP A 81 -6.36 6.76 11.82
C ASP A 81 -6.76 6.13 10.48
N LEU A 82 -6.21 4.95 10.15
CA LEU A 82 -6.51 4.27 8.88
C LEU A 82 -7.96 3.78 8.79
N THR A 83 -8.51 3.30 9.90
CA THR A 83 -9.90 2.82 9.93
C THR A 83 -10.88 3.98 9.83
N LEU A 84 -10.53 5.12 10.44
CA LEU A 84 -11.30 6.36 10.38
C LEU A 84 -11.22 7.00 8.99
N GLU A 85 -10.04 7.02 8.35
CA GLU A 85 -9.88 7.46 6.96
C GLU A 85 -10.63 6.56 5.98
N LEU A 86 -10.59 5.23 6.15
CA LEU A 86 -11.36 4.31 5.31
C LEU A 86 -12.86 4.55 5.46
N LYS A 87 -13.34 4.79 6.68
CA LYS A 87 -14.74 5.14 6.95
C LYS A 87 -15.10 6.48 6.30
N ARG A 88 -14.22 7.49 6.37
CA ARG A 88 -14.42 8.79 5.70
C ARG A 88 -14.50 8.65 4.19
N LEU A 89 -13.59 7.90 3.58
CA LEU A 89 -13.54 7.65 2.13
C LEU A 89 -14.77 6.86 1.65
N LYS A 90 -15.23 5.90 2.44
CA LYS A 90 -16.47 5.16 2.16
C LYS A 90 -17.70 6.07 2.21
N ASN A 91 -17.71 7.08 3.08
CA ASN A 91 -18.81 8.03 3.20
C ASN A 91 -18.73 9.19 2.19
N ASN A 92 -17.53 9.50 1.68
CA ASN A 92 -17.28 10.53 0.66
C ASN A 92 -16.83 9.89 -0.65
N THR A 93 -17.63 8.98 -1.19
CA THR A 93 -17.37 8.44 -2.52
C THR A 93 -17.55 9.54 -3.56
N LEU A 94 -16.56 9.71 -4.44
CA LEU A 94 -16.68 10.63 -5.57
C LEU A 94 -17.79 10.12 -6.50
N GLN A 95 -18.85 10.90 -6.66
CA GLN A 95 -19.84 10.63 -7.69
C GLN A 95 -19.23 10.91 -9.06
N THR A 96 -19.04 9.85 -9.85
CA THR A 96 -18.57 9.98 -11.23
C THR A 96 -19.75 10.25 -12.15
N VAL A 97 -19.48 10.93 -13.27
CA VAL A 97 -20.49 11.18 -14.32
C VAL A 97 -21.16 9.87 -14.75
N THR A 98 -20.38 8.79 -14.85
CA THR A 98 -20.88 7.44 -15.14
C THR A 98 -21.88 6.97 -14.10
N GLN A 99 -21.61 7.19 -12.82
CA GLN A 99 -22.48 6.73 -11.73
C GLN A 99 -23.80 7.50 -11.70
N THR A 100 -23.77 8.83 -11.90
CA THR A 100 -24.99 9.64 -12.05
C THR A 100 -25.80 9.22 -13.29
N PHE A 101 -25.13 8.84 -14.38
CA PHE A 101 -25.78 8.40 -15.59
C PHE A 101 -26.44 7.02 -15.43
N LEU A 102 -25.76 6.09 -14.75
CA LEU A 102 -26.32 4.77 -14.40
C LEU A 102 -27.50 4.88 -13.44
N GLU A 103 -27.44 5.78 -12.45
CA GLU A 103 -28.55 6.06 -11.53
C GLU A 103 -29.76 6.65 -12.27
N PHE A 104 -29.52 7.56 -13.22
CA PHE A 104 -30.57 8.08 -14.09
C PHE A 104 -31.24 6.98 -14.92
N ILE A 105 -30.44 6.09 -15.53
CA ILE A 105 -30.95 4.96 -16.33
C ILE A 105 -31.75 4.00 -15.44
N SER A 106 -31.27 3.69 -14.24
CA SER A 106 -31.93 2.73 -13.35
C SER A 106 -33.25 3.26 -12.78
N ASN A 107 -33.36 4.56 -12.56
CA ASN A 107 -34.57 5.20 -12.01
C ASN A 107 -35.68 5.38 -13.07
N LYS A 108 -35.32 5.52 -14.36
CA LYS A 108 -36.28 5.63 -15.47
C LYS A 108 -36.51 4.26 -16.13
N LYS A 109 -37.52 3.51 -15.64
CA LYS A 109 -38.01 2.31 -16.34
C LYS A 109 -38.48 2.70 -17.76
N GLY A 110 -37.83 2.14 -18.79
CA GLY A 110 -38.19 2.34 -20.20
C GLY A 110 -37.19 3.12 -21.06
N LEU A 111 -36.04 3.52 -20.51
CA LEU A 111 -34.97 4.14 -21.31
C LEU A 111 -34.06 3.07 -21.92
N SER A 112 -33.90 3.07 -23.25
CA SER A 112 -32.94 2.22 -23.98
C SER A 112 -31.88 3.12 -24.62
N ILE A 113 -30.60 2.83 -24.37
CA ILE A 113 -29.47 3.60 -24.89
C ILE A 113 -28.63 2.67 -25.77
N TYR A 114 -28.40 3.10 -27.02
CA TYR A 114 -27.57 2.39 -27.97
C TYR A 114 -26.24 3.11 -28.11
N PHE A 115 -25.14 2.39 -27.88
CA PHE A 115 -23.80 2.89 -28.15
C PHE A 115 -23.39 2.46 -29.56
N HIS A 116 -23.02 3.42 -30.39
CA HIS A 116 -22.43 3.15 -31.69
C HIS A 116 -20.94 3.47 -31.64
N SER A 117 -20.10 2.45 -31.76
CA SER A 117 -18.65 2.61 -31.84
C SER A 117 -18.29 3.10 -33.24
N ILE A 118 -17.78 4.33 -33.35
CA ILE A 118 -17.27 4.86 -34.62
C ILE A 118 -15.81 4.44 -34.74
N ALA A 119 -15.57 3.29 -35.38
CA ALA A 119 -14.24 2.93 -35.84
C ALA A 119 -13.94 3.67 -37.15
N LYS A 120 -13.02 4.64 -37.13
CA LYS A 120 -12.46 5.24 -38.36
C LYS A 120 -11.61 4.19 -39.07
N VAL A 121 -12.14 3.64 -40.16
CA VAL A 121 -11.35 2.85 -41.13
C VAL A 121 -10.55 3.83 -41.97
N TYR A 122 -9.22 3.87 -41.78
CA TYR A 122 -8.33 4.57 -42.69
C TYR A 122 -8.13 3.71 -43.95
N MET A 123 -8.71 4.14 -45.08
CA MET A 123 -8.36 3.59 -46.39
C MET A 123 -7.06 4.26 -46.87
N HIS A 124 -5.99 3.47 -47.01
CA HIS A 124 -4.79 3.88 -47.72
C HIS A 124 -5.06 3.83 -49.23
N MET A 125 -4.91 4.99 -49.88
CA MET A 125 -4.86 5.14 -51.34
C MET A 125 -3.42 4.97 -51.82
#